data_AF-A0A958SAY3-F1
#
_entry.id   AF-A0A958SAY3-F1
#
_cell.length_a   1.000
_cell.length_b   1.000
_cell.length_c   1.000
_cell.angle_alpha   90.00
_cell.angle_beta   90.00
_cell.angle_gamma   90.00
#
_symmetry.space_group_name_H-M   'P 1'
#
loop_
_entity.id
_entity.type
_entity.pdbx_description
1 polymer ?
#
loop_
_entity_poly.entity_id
_entity_poly.type
_entity_poly.pdbx_seq_one_letter_code
_entity_poly.pdbx_strand_id
1 'polypeptide(L)'
;MALLTSTECVSRYGAAYKESNMVLWDVPSELEIGVIPKRIYCNKDMLIPLTLAFKALISTGYVKELKTFDGCFNIRQKRGGVTQSLHSWGVAIDVNAAWNGLGKTPTLSQGFVKCFTDNGFDWGGHWNKPDGMHFQLKSFK
;
A
#
# COMPACT_ATOMS: atom_id res chain seq x y z
N MET A 1 6.94 -16.70 -5.51
CA MET A 1 6.49 -16.54 -4.11
C MET A 1 5.02 -16.17 -4.13
N ALA A 2 4.23 -16.74 -3.23
CA ALA A 2 2.83 -16.37 -3.06
C ALA A 2 2.70 -14.94 -2.50
N LEU A 3 1.58 -14.28 -2.79
CA LEU A 3 1.26 -12.94 -2.27
C LEU A 3 0.86 -13.02 -0.80
N LEU A 4 1.17 -11.97 -0.03
CA LEU A 4 0.71 -11.82 1.35
C LEU A 4 -0.82 -11.97 1.45
N THR A 5 -1.26 -12.77 2.41
CA THR A 5 -2.67 -13.09 2.66
C THR A 5 -3.17 -12.56 4.00
N SER A 6 -4.50 -12.48 4.14
CA SER A 6 -5.13 -12.16 5.43
C SER A 6 -4.82 -13.22 6.49
N THR A 7 -4.70 -14.50 6.11
CA THR A 7 -4.37 -15.59 7.02
C THR A 7 -2.97 -15.43 7.61
N GLU A 8 -1.98 -15.06 6.79
CA GLU A 8 -0.64 -14.75 7.27
C GLU A 8 -0.64 -13.53 8.19
N CYS A 9 -1.43 -12.49 7.89
CA CYS A 9 -1.58 -11.34 8.78
C CYS A 9 -2.22 -11.70 10.13
N VAL A 10 -3.25 -12.55 10.14
CA VAL A 10 -3.83 -13.09 11.38
C VAL A 10 -2.78 -13.88 12.17
N SER A 11 -1.97 -14.70 11.49
CA SER A 11 -0.92 -15.48 12.13
C SER A 11 0.16 -14.61 12.79
N ARG A 12 0.62 -13.56 12.09
CA ARG A 12 1.71 -12.69 12.55
C ARG A 12 1.25 -11.64 13.57
N TYR A 13 0.10 -11.01 13.35
CA TYR A 13 -0.36 -9.85 14.13
C TYR A 13 -1.59 -10.13 14.99
N GLY A 14 -2.28 -11.25 14.76
CA GLY A 14 -3.58 -11.53 15.35
C GLY A 14 -4.73 -10.83 14.65
N ALA A 15 -5.87 -10.79 15.32
CA ALA A 15 -7.08 -10.15 14.79
C ALA A 15 -6.87 -8.64 14.58
N ALA A 16 -7.32 -8.13 13.43
CA ALA A 16 -7.12 -6.75 13.00
C ALA A 16 -7.53 -5.69 14.03
N TYR A 17 -8.62 -5.91 14.77
CA TYR A 17 -9.12 -4.97 15.80
C TYR A 17 -8.16 -4.76 16.98
N LYS A 18 -7.16 -5.63 17.14
CA LYS A 18 -6.13 -5.45 18.17
C LYS A 18 -5.09 -4.41 17.76
N GLU A 19 -5.01 -4.08 16.47
CA GLU A 19 -4.06 -3.11 15.93
C GLU A 19 -2.61 -3.40 16.36
N SER A 20 -2.27 -4.68 16.48
CA SER A 20 -0.93 -5.12 16.87
C SER A 20 0.10 -4.66 15.84
N ASN A 21 1.28 -4.25 16.33
CA ASN A 21 2.39 -3.78 15.49
C ASN A 21 2.09 -2.52 14.66
N MET A 22 1.10 -1.72 15.04
CA MET A 22 0.78 -0.45 14.37
C MET A 22 1.61 0.72 14.92
N VAL A 23 1.77 1.75 14.12
CA VAL A 23 2.45 3.01 14.48
C VAL A 23 1.85 4.17 13.68
N LEU A 24 1.75 5.34 14.31
CA LEU A 24 1.59 6.60 13.57
C LEU A 24 2.97 7.06 13.12
N TRP A 25 3.36 6.68 11.90
CA TRP A 25 4.65 7.04 11.35
C TRP A 25 4.65 8.52 10.98
N ASP A 26 5.56 9.29 11.59
CA ASP A 26 5.91 10.64 11.18
C ASP A 26 6.87 10.53 9.98
N VAL A 27 6.36 10.85 8.80
CA VAL A 27 7.09 10.69 7.54
C VAL A 27 8.24 11.70 7.52
N PRO A 28 9.49 11.29 7.26
CA PRO A 28 10.62 12.21 7.19
C PRO A 28 10.36 13.34 6.19
N SER A 29 10.66 14.58 6.57
CA SER A 29 10.30 15.76 5.78
C SER A 29 10.93 15.81 4.39
N GLU A 30 12.06 15.11 4.18
CA GLU A 30 12.64 14.94 2.84
C GLU A 30 11.77 14.09 1.89
N LEU A 31 10.78 13.35 2.42
CA LEU A 31 9.84 12.54 1.66
C LEU A 31 8.49 13.23 1.45
N GLU A 32 8.20 14.35 2.12
CA GLU A 32 6.94 15.09 2.06
C GLU A 32 6.79 15.90 0.74
N ILE A 33 6.94 15.22 -0.40
CA ILE A 33 6.87 15.83 -1.74
C ILE A 33 5.50 15.59 -2.36
N GLY A 34 4.88 16.66 -2.87
CA GLY A 34 3.57 16.58 -3.52
C GLY A 34 2.47 16.24 -2.52
N VAL A 35 1.86 15.06 -2.71
CA VAL A 35 0.74 14.59 -1.86
C VAL A 35 1.13 13.42 -0.95
N ILE A 36 2.43 13.13 -0.81
CA ILE A 36 2.90 12.17 0.20
C ILE A 36 2.48 12.70 1.59
N PRO A 37 1.74 11.91 2.40
CA PRO A 37 1.26 12.38 3.70
C PRO A 37 2.40 12.65 4.67
N LYS A 38 2.21 13.62 5.57
CA LYS A 38 3.16 13.89 6.67
C LYS A 38 3.13 12.82 7.75
N ARG A 39 1.96 12.18 7.92
CA ARG A 39 1.77 11.09 8.88
C ARG A 39 0.94 9.99 8.27
N ILE A 40 1.34 8.75 8.53
CA ILE A 40 0.64 7.55 8.04
C ILE A 40 0.47 6.61 9.21
N TYR A 41 -0.79 6.25 9.51
CA TYR A 41 -1.06 5.18 10.47
C TYR A 41 -0.98 3.83 9.74
N CYS A 42 0.05 3.06 10.03
CA CYS A 42 0.39 1.82 9.31
C CYS A 42 1.06 0.80 10.22
N ASN A 43 1.29 -0.41 9.69
CA ASN A 43 2.08 -1.43 10.36
C ASN A 43 3.56 -1.03 10.39
N LYS A 44 4.29 -1.35 11.46
CA LYS A 44 5.74 -1.10 11.54
C LYS A 44 6.53 -1.77 10.41
N ASP A 45 6.03 -2.88 9.88
CA ASP A 45 6.66 -3.59 8.75
C ASP A 45 6.57 -2.81 7.42
N MET A 46 5.75 -1.76 7.34
CA MET A 46 5.67 -0.86 6.19
C MET A 46 6.79 0.16 6.15
N LEU A 47 7.41 0.51 7.27
CA LEU A 47 8.28 1.69 7.37
C LEU A 47 9.44 1.64 6.39
N ILE A 48 10.15 0.51 6.33
CA ILE A 48 11.29 0.34 5.40
C ILE A 48 10.81 0.29 3.94
N PRO A 49 9.89 -0.62 3.53
CA PRO A 49 9.40 -0.68 2.17
C PRO A 49 8.85 0.66 1.66
N LEU A 50 8.01 1.33 2.46
CA LEU A 50 7.33 2.55 2.06
C LEU A 50 8.29 3.74 1.96
N THR A 51 9.27 3.83 2.88
CA THR A 51 10.38 4.80 2.78
C THR A 51 11.14 4.62 1.46
N LEU A 52 11.50 3.39 1.10
CA LEU A 52 12.23 3.11 -0.12
C LEU A 52 11.40 3.41 -1.38
N ALA A 53 10.11 3.06 -1.36
CA ALA A 53 9.19 3.35 -2.46
C ALA A 53 9.00 4.87 -2.67
N PHE A 54 8.82 5.64 -1.60
CA PHE A 54 8.73 7.10 -1.68
C PHE A 54 10.04 7.74 -2.16
N LYS A 55 11.19 7.28 -1.66
CA LYS A 55 12.50 7.71 -2.19
C LYS A 55 12.63 7.44 -3.69
N ALA A 56 12.20 6.26 -4.14
CA ALA A 56 12.22 5.89 -5.55
C ALA A 56 11.29 6.77 -6.38
N LEU A 57 10.06 7.05 -5.92
CA LEU A 57 9.15 7.98 -6.61
C LEU A 57 9.76 9.37 -6.77
N ILE A 58 10.40 9.88 -5.73
CA ILE A 58 11.00 11.22 -5.72
C ILE A 58 12.20 11.25 -6.67
N SER A 59 13.14 10.30 -6.54
CA SER A 59 14.40 10.31 -7.31
C SER A 59 14.20 10.06 -8.80
N THR A 60 13.18 9.28 -9.17
CA THR A 60 12.82 9.01 -10.58
C THR A 60 11.90 10.06 -11.19
N GLY A 61 11.33 10.95 -10.38
CA GLY A 61 10.38 11.96 -10.81
C GLY A 61 8.92 11.46 -10.94
N TYR A 62 8.65 10.17 -10.73
CA TYR A 62 7.30 9.61 -10.74
C TYR A 62 6.40 10.12 -9.61
N VAL A 63 6.95 10.78 -8.59
CA VAL A 63 6.15 11.50 -7.58
C VAL A 63 5.18 12.50 -8.19
N LYS A 64 5.46 13.04 -9.39
CA LYS A 64 4.54 13.94 -10.13
C LYS A 64 3.26 13.24 -10.63
N GLU A 65 3.28 11.92 -10.73
CA GLU A 65 2.12 11.10 -11.10
C GLU A 65 1.24 10.78 -9.89
N LEU A 66 1.76 10.90 -8.67
CA LEU A 66 0.98 10.75 -7.44
C LEU A 66 0.04 11.95 -7.26
N LYS A 67 -1.25 11.73 -7.48
CA LYS A 67 -2.32 12.75 -7.38
C LYS A 67 -3.00 12.71 -6.02
N THR A 68 -3.20 11.52 -5.46
CA THR A 68 -3.83 11.32 -4.14
C THR A 68 -3.20 10.16 -3.39
N PHE A 69 -3.18 10.27 -2.07
CA PHE A 69 -2.95 9.17 -1.15
C PHE A 69 -4.28 8.88 -0.43
N ASP A 70 -4.91 7.76 -0.76
CA ASP A 70 -6.32 7.50 -0.47
C ASP A 70 -6.53 6.59 0.75
N GLY A 71 -5.44 6.16 1.40
CA GLY A 71 -5.49 5.54 2.71
C GLY A 71 -4.48 4.42 2.90
N CYS A 72 -4.31 4.00 4.15
CA CYS A 72 -3.45 2.87 4.53
C CYS A 72 -4.17 1.89 5.45
N PHE A 73 -4.82 2.38 6.49
CA PHE A 73 -5.49 1.56 7.49
C PHE A 73 -7.01 1.71 7.44
N ASN A 74 -7.72 0.57 7.35
CA ASN A 74 -9.17 0.48 7.48
C ASN A 74 -9.56 -0.97 7.76
N ILE A 75 -10.09 -1.26 8.96
CA ILE A 75 -10.57 -2.59 9.32
C ILE A 75 -11.88 -2.87 8.59
N ARG A 76 -11.79 -3.70 7.55
CA ARG A 76 -12.96 -4.05 6.72
C ARG A 76 -12.78 -5.40 6.04
N GLN A 77 -13.91 -5.99 5.64
CA GLN A 77 -13.90 -7.11 4.70
C GLN A 77 -13.46 -6.65 3.30
N LYS A 78 -12.92 -7.59 2.51
CA LYS A 78 -12.73 -7.36 1.07
C LYS A 78 -14.11 -7.18 0.42
N ARG A 79 -14.20 -6.27 -0.55
CA ARG A 79 -15.46 -5.99 -1.24
C ARG A 79 -15.92 -7.25 -1.99
N GLY A 80 -17.08 -7.78 -1.62
CA GLY A 80 -17.63 -9.00 -2.22
C GLY A 80 -16.93 -10.30 -1.81
N GLY A 81 -16.12 -10.29 -0.73
CA GLY A 81 -15.45 -11.46 -0.20
C GLY A 81 -15.72 -11.69 1.28
N VAL A 82 -15.27 -12.85 1.79
CA VAL A 82 -15.41 -13.26 3.20
C VAL A 82 -14.14 -13.06 4.03
N THR A 83 -13.04 -12.67 3.39
CA THR A 83 -11.76 -12.42 4.06
C THR A 83 -11.53 -10.93 4.27
N GLN A 84 -10.83 -10.58 5.35
CA GLN A 84 -10.47 -9.20 5.63
C GLN A 84 -9.52 -8.62 4.59
N SER A 85 -9.67 -7.32 4.33
CA SER A 85 -8.76 -6.54 3.51
C SER A 85 -7.39 -6.42 4.21
N LEU A 86 -6.30 -6.35 3.44
CA LEU A 86 -4.97 -6.11 4.00
C LEU A 86 -4.81 -4.71 4.61
N HIS A 87 -5.67 -3.76 4.23
CA HIS A 87 -5.82 -2.49 4.94
C HIS A 87 -6.19 -2.67 6.42
N SER A 88 -6.77 -3.81 6.80
CA SER A 88 -7.14 -4.09 8.20
C SER A 88 -5.92 -4.29 9.11
N TRP A 89 -4.73 -4.53 8.54
CA TRP A 89 -3.47 -4.64 9.29
C TRP A 89 -2.48 -3.51 8.97
N GLY A 90 -2.91 -2.49 8.21
CA GLY A 90 -2.05 -1.37 7.80
C GLY A 90 -0.85 -1.79 6.96
N VAL A 91 -0.98 -2.87 6.16
CA VAL A 91 0.07 -3.41 5.26
C VAL A 91 -0.24 -3.20 3.78
N ALA A 92 -1.14 -2.25 3.49
CA ALA A 92 -1.51 -1.84 2.14
C ALA A 92 -1.76 -0.32 2.09
N ILE A 93 -1.65 0.26 0.90
CA ILE A 93 -1.99 1.66 0.61
C ILE A 93 -2.81 1.73 -0.68
N ASP A 94 -3.68 2.73 -0.76
CA ASP A 94 -4.37 3.12 -1.99
C ASP A 94 -3.86 4.48 -2.47
N VAL A 95 -3.63 4.61 -3.77
CA VAL A 95 -3.22 5.87 -4.41
C VAL A 95 -4.01 6.11 -5.70
N ASN A 96 -4.24 7.37 -6.04
CA ASN A 96 -4.95 7.77 -7.26
C ASN A 96 -6.31 7.04 -7.45
N ALA A 97 -7.04 6.77 -6.37
CA ALA A 97 -8.23 5.91 -6.32
C ALA A 97 -9.33 6.35 -7.31
N ALA A 98 -9.51 7.66 -7.50
CA ALA A 98 -10.48 8.21 -8.44
C ALA A 98 -10.23 7.78 -9.91
N TRP A 99 -8.98 7.44 -10.26
CA TRP A 99 -8.58 7.03 -11.62
C TRP A 99 -8.21 5.55 -11.74
N ASN A 100 -7.99 4.86 -10.61
CA ASN A 100 -7.43 3.50 -10.59
C ASN A 100 -8.25 2.51 -9.74
N GLY A 101 -9.53 2.79 -9.52
CA GLY A 101 -10.40 1.94 -8.70
C GLY A 101 -10.59 0.50 -9.21
N LEU A 102 -10.97 -0.38 -8.30
CA LEU A 102 -11.22 -1.81 -8.55
C LEU A 102 -12.08 -2.08 -9.79
N GLY A 103 -11.57 -2.91 -10.70
CA GLY A 103 -12.18 -3.34 -11.95
C GLY A 103 -12.10 -2.32 -13.08
N LYS A 104 -11.37 -1.21 -12.90
CA LYS A 104 -11.07 -0.24 -13.95
C LYS A 104 -9.71 -0.54 -14.57
N THR A 105 -9.53 -0.12 -15.82
CA THR A 105 -8.23 -0.17 -16.49
C THR A 105 -7.22 0.67 -15.71
N PRO A 106 -6.14 0.07 -15.17
CA PRO A 106 -5.12 0.84 -14.47
C PRO A 106 -4.44 1.84 -15.41
N THR A 107 -4.16 3.02 -14.88
CA THR A 107 -3.54 4.14 -15.61
C THR A 107 -2.16 4.52 -15.09
N LEU A 108 -1.73 3.93 -13.96
CA LEU A 108 -0.39 4.15 -13.42
C LEU A 108 0.68 3.66 -14.39
N SER A 109 1.72 4.48 -14.59
CA SER A 109 2.85 4.15 -15.43
C SER A 109 3.66 2.98 -14.84
N GLN A 110 4.29 2.20 -15.72
CA GLN A 110 5.13 1.09 -15.30
C GLN A 110 6.28 1.54 -14.39
N GLY A 111 6.83 2.73 -14.62
CA GLY A 111 7.88 3.28 -13.78
C GLY A 111 7.40 3.64 -12.38
N PHE A 112 6.21 4.24 -12.25
CA PHE A 112 5.58 4.47 -10.94
C PHE A 112 5.36 3.15 -10.19
N VAL A 113 4.80 2.15 -10.86
CA VAL A 113 4.54 0.83 -10.27
C VAL A 113 5.85 0.18 -9.79
N LYS A 114 6.93 0.27 -10.58
CA LYS A 114 8.24 -0.27 -10.21
C LYS A 114 8.86 0.39 -8.97
N CYS A 115 8.59 1.67 -8.70
CA CYS A 115 9.01 2.30 -7.46
C CYS A 115 8.49 1.55 -6.22
N PHE A 116 7.32 0.95 -6.28
CA PHE A 116 6.78 0.12 -5.20
C PHE A 116 7.22 -1.33 -5.31
N THR A 117 7.06 -1.96 -6.48
CA THR A 117 7.28 -3.41 -6.62
C THR A 117 8.73 -3.83 -6.43
N ASP A 118 9.68 -2.95 -6.79
CA ASP A 118 11.11 -3.20 -6.58
C ASP A 118 11.50 -2.99 -5.11
N ASN A 119 10.62 -2.37 -4.30
CA ASN A 119 10.86 -2.03 -2.89
C ASN A 119 9.97 -2.81 -1.91
N GLY A 120 9.50 -3.99 -2.31
CA GLY A 120 8.83 -4.95 -1.41
C GLY A 120 7.30 -4.95 -1.47
N PHE A 121 6.71 -4.27 -2.43
CA PHE A 121 5.27 -4.30 -2.66
C PHE A 121 4.86 -5.25 -3.79
N ASP A 122 3.60 -5.67 -3.76
CA ASP A 122 2.84 -6.14 -4.91
C ASP A 122 1.84 -5.06 -5.33
N TRP A 123 1.38 -5.12 -6.59
CA TRP A 123 0.44 -4.16 -7.15
C TRP A 123 -0.83 -4.85 -7.66
N GLY A 124 -1.99 -4.35 -7.22
CA GLY A 124 -3.30 -4.89 -7.56
C GLY A 124 -3.66 -4.75 -9.05
N GLY A 125 -2.98 -3.88 -9.80
CA GLY A 125 -3.19 -3.73 -11.24
C GLY A 125 -2.86 -4.99 -12.06
N HIS A 126 -2.08 -5.94 -11.51
CA HIS A 126 -1.76 -7.20 -12.17
C HIS A 126 -2.78 -8.33 -11.93
N TRP A 127 -3.79 -8.10 -11.08
CA TRP A 127 -4.77 -9.14 -10.74
C TRP A 127 -5.81 -9.32 -11.84
N ASN A 128 -6.45 -10.51 -11.88
CA ASN A 128 -7.49 -10.82 -12.88
C ASN A 128 -8.65 -9.81 -12.89
N LYS A 129 -9.02 -9.31 -11.71
CA LYS A 129 -9.83 -8.10 -11.56
C LYS A 129 -8.90 -7.00 -11.06
N PRO A 130 -8.40 -6.10 -11.93
CA PRO A 130 -7.38 -5.15 -11.55
C PRO A 130 -7.85 -4.22 -10.43
N ASP A 131 -6.96 -3.94 -9.48
CA ASP A 131 -7.13 -2.90 -8.48
C ASP A 131 -5.94 -1.95 -8.56
N GLY A 132 -5.98 -1.04 -9.55
CA GLY A 132 -4.82 -0.23 -9.92
C GLY A 132 -4.37 0.76 -8.86
N MET A 133 -5.23 1.10 -7.90
CA MET A 133 -4.92 1.99 -6.80
C MET A 133 -4.15 1.28 -5.68
N HIS A 134 -4.28 -0.05 -5.59
CA HIS A 134 -3.90 -0.83 -4.43
C HIS A 134 -2.46 -1.35 -4.52
N PHE A 135 -1.66 -1.01 -3.52
CA PHE A 135 -0.33 -1.59 -3.28
C PHE A 135 -0.31 -2.24 -1.89
N GLN A 136 0.27 -3.43 -1.78
CA GLN A 136 0.40 -4.15 -0.51
C GLN A 136 1.80 -4.70 -0.33
N LEU A 137 2.22 -4.95 0.91
CA LEU A 137 3.44 -5.72 1.13
C LEU A 137 3.34 -7.05 0.38
N LYS A 138 4.39 -7.39 -0.36
CA LYS A 138 4.42 -8.60 -1.19
C LYS A 138 4.45 -9.87 -0.33
N SER A 139 5.24 -9.84 0.73
CA SER A 139 5.39 -10.89 1.73
C SER A 139 5.95 -10.29 3.02
N PHE A 140 5.93 -11.05 4.10
CA PHE A 140 6.82 -10.74 5.21
C PHE A 140 8.28 -11.04 4.82
N LYS A 141 9.21 -10.32 5.42
CA LYS A 141 10.63 -10.71 5.46
C LYS A 141 10.86 -11.64 6.64
#